data_AF-A0A6P0MV01-F1
#
_entry.id   AF-A0A6P0MV01-F1
#
_cell.length_a   1.000
_cell.length_b   1.000
_cell.length_c   1.000
_cell.angle_alpha   90.00
_cell.angle_beta   90.00
_cell.angle_gamma   90.00
#
_symmetry.space_group_name_H-M   'P 1'
#
loop_
_entity.id
_entity.type
_entity.pdbx_description
1 polymer ?
#
loop_
_entity_poly.entity_id
_entity_poly.type
_entity_poly.pdbx_seq_one_letter_code
_entity_poly.pdbx_strand_id
1 'polypeptide(L)'
;MANFISLSGVLGLLMLLVFGLLQWLHISAGNFLDWVIAVLSFWWLLVIVTVPWNVHLEAREVLAEASASTKKGIAVDSKQIDYVKTLSKRSLIVAIALHLLSAAGLYTLAATGISSVGYISSGAALLLTVLRPAVRFYEYLAARLRMIRQEFKYPREDIMELRSRFDALENTVKDLGKQIDIENPDSLVVTQQQYSEKNRRDLASLGASVEQLIARNEAEHQRLAREAQQAISQLTIDSQFLDHVREIIRFFKTA
;
A
#
# COMPACT_ATOMS: atom_id res chain seq x y z
N MET A 1 28.74 -5.27 -8.68
CA MET A 1 30.22 -5.30 -8.73
C MET A 1 30.76 -6.54 -9.47
N ALA A 2 30.28 -7.76 -9.20
CA ALA A 2 30.77 -8.98 -9.85
C ALA A 2 30.74 -8.93 -11.39
N ASN A 3 29.67 -8.40 -12.00
CA ASN A 3 29.57 -8.24 -13.46
C ASN A 3 30.58 -7.23 -14.04
N PHE A 4 31.01 -6.24 -13.25
CA PHE A 4 31.96 -5.22 -13.70
C PHE A 4 33.41 -5.73 -13.63
N ILE A 5 33.75 -6.48 -12.57
CA ILE A 5 35.07 -7.10 -12.40
C ILE A 5 35.26 -8.25 -13.40
N SER A 6 34.22 -9.04 -13.65
CA SER A 6 34.27 -10.08 -14.69
C SER A 6 34.40 -9.49 -16.09
N LEU A 7 33.64 -8.43 -16.40
CA LEU A 7 33.76 -7.73 -17.69
C LEU A 7 35.15 -7.11 -17.89
N SER A 8 35.72 -6.46 -16.87
CA SER A 8 37.08 -5.91 -16.94
C SER A 8 38.15 -7.00 -17.02
N GLY A 9 37.91 -8.15 -16.39
CA GLY A 9 38.69 -9.37 -16.53
C GLY A 9 38.78 -9.85 -17.98
N VAL A 10 37.61 -10.01 -18.61
CA VAL A 10 37.48 -10.42 -20.02
C VAL A 10 38.14 -9.41 -20.95
N LEU A 11 37.99 -8.11 -20.69
CA LEU A 11 38.62 -7.05 -21.50
C LEU A 11 40.15 -7.09 -21.43
N GLY A 12 40.72 -7.35 -20.26
CA GLY A 12 42.17 -7.53 -20.10
C GLY A 12 42.68 -8.75 -20.85
N LEU A 13 41.96 -9.87 -20.79
CA LEU A 13 42.30 -11.07 -21.56
C LEU A 13 42.19 -10.81 -23.07
N LEU A 14 41.15 -10.12 -23.51
CA LEU A 14 40.93 -9.76 -24.91
C LEU A 14 42.05 -8.85 -25.43
N MET A 15 42.50 -7.86 -24.65
CA MET A 15 43.66 -7.03 -24.98
C MET A 15 44.92 -7.88 -25.25
N LEU A 16 45.20 -8.88 -24.40
CA LEU A 16 46.35 -9.77 -24.59
C LEU A 16 46.17 -10.70 -25.81
N LEU A 17 44.94 -11.15 -26.09
CA LEU A 17 44.65 -11.93 -27.30
C LEU A 17 44.82 -11.09 -28.58
N VAL A 18 44.40 -9.82 -28.56
CA VAL A 18 44.62 -8.87 -29.66
C VAL A 18 46.11 -8.67 -29.89
N PHE A 19 46.91 -8.52 -28.82
CA PHE A 19 48.37 -8.49 -28.95
C PHE A 19 48.93 -9.75 -29.62
N GLY A 20 48.49 -10.93 -29.18
CA GLY A 20 48.90 -12.21 -29.80
C GLY A 20 48.56 -12.29 -31.29
N LEU A 21 47.38 -11.79 -31.68
CA LEU A 21 46.94 -11.74 -33.08
C LEU A 21 47.78 -10.73 -33.89
N LEU A 22 48.06 -9.55 -33.35
CA LEU A 22 48.90 -8.54 -34.02
C LEU A 22 50.34 -9.05 -34.22
N GLN A 23 50.89 -9.74 -33.22
CA GLN A 23 52.20 -10.39 -33.34
C GLN A 23 52.20 -11.50 -34.39
N TRP A 24 51.14 -12.33 -34.44
CA TRP A 24 50.98 -13.33 -35.51
C TRP A 24 50.92 -12.66 -36.89
N LEU A 25 50.25 -11.52 -37.02
CA LEU A 25 50.20 -10.74 -38.25
C LEU A 25 51.49 -9.94 -38.54
N HIS A 26 52.53 -10.08 -37.71
CA HIS A 26 53.80 -9.36 -37.82
C HIS A 26 53.65 -7.82 -37.81
N ILE A 27 52.59 -7.31 -37.16
CA ILE A 27 52.36 -5.88 -36.99
C ILE A 27 53.11 -5.43 -35.74
N SER A 28 54.00 -4.44 -35.88
CA SER A 28 54.72 -3.85 -34.75
C SER A 28 53.72 -3.16 -33.81
N ALA A 29 53.47 -3.76 -32.65
CA ALA A 29 52.51 -3.30 -31.65
C ALA A 29 53.15 -3.04 -30.27
N GLY A 30 54.46 -2.78 -30.24
CA GLY A 30 55.22 -2.60 -29.00
C GLY A 30 55.69 -3.91 -28.35
N ASN A 31 56.28 -3.82 -27.16
CA ASN A 31 56.81 -4.98 -26.44
C ASN A 31 55.70 -5.66 -25.63
N PHE A 32 55.73 -6.99 -25.51
CA PHE A 32 54.84 -7.75 -24.63
C PHE A 32 54.80 -7.19 -23.20
N LEU A 33 55.96 -6.75 -22.68
CA LEU A 33 56.08 -6.15 -21.35
C LEU A 33 55.19 -4.90 -21.20
N ASP A 34 55.09 -4.06 -22.23
CA ASP A 34 54.24 -2.85 -22.22
C ASP A 34 52.75 -3.23 -22.08
N TRP A 35 52.31 -4.29 -22.76
CA TRP A 35 50.93 -4.77 -22.70
C TRP A 35 50.58 -5.37 -21.34
N VAL A 36 51.48 -6.16 -20.77
CA VAL A 36 51.29 -6.71 -19.42
C VAL A 36 51.24 -5.58 -18.39
N ILE A 37 52.14 -4.60 -18.47
CA ILE A 37 52.14 -3.43 -17.58
C ILE A 37 50.87 -2.61 -17.77
N ALA A 38 50.38 -2.43 -19.00
CA ALA A 38 49.12 -1.73 -19.29
C ALA A 38 47.91 -2.41 -18.62
N VAL A 39 47.78 -3.73 -18.75
CA VAL A 39 46.66 -4.48 -18.16
C VAL A 39 46.73 -4.46 -16.63
N LEU A 40 47.92 -4.67 -16.06
CA LEU A 40 48.13 -4.63 -14.62
C LEU A 40 47.89 -3.23 -14.04
N SER A 41 48.43 -2.18 -14.68
CA SER A 41 48.22 -0.81 -14.25
C SER A 41 46.74 -0.42 -14.34
N PHE A 42 46.04 -0.84 -15.39
CA PHE A 42 44.60 -0.62 -15.53
C PHE A 42 43.80 -1.23 -14.36
N TRP A 43 44.01 -2.52 -14.05
CA TRP A 43 43.30 -3.15 -12.93
C TRP A 43 43.68 -2.55 -11.57
N TRP A 44 44.96 -2.27 -11.37
CA TRP A 44 45.44 -1.62 -10.15
C TRP A 44 44.78 -0.25 -9.94
N LEU A 45 44.77 0.59 -10.97
CA LEU A 45 44.11 1.89 -10.94
C LEU A 45 42.60 1.74 -10.70
N LEU A 46 41.94 0.77 -11.32
CA LEU A 46 40.51 0.52 -11.11
C LEU A 46 40.22 0.23 -9.63
N VAL A 47 41.04 -0.59 -8.96
CA VAL A 47 40.89 -0.91 -7.54
C VAL A 47 41.08 0.34 -6.67
N ILE A 48 42.18 1.07 -6.87
CA ILE A 48 42.50 2.26 -6.06
C ILE A 48 41.49 3.39 -6.30
N VAL A 49 40.94 3.51 -7.50
CA VAL A 49 39.92 4.50 -7.83
C VAL A 49 38.58 4.12 -7.22
N THR A 50 38.28 2.83 -7.08
CA THR A 50 36.95 2.40 -6.65
C THR A 50 36.84 2.25 -5.14
N VAL A 51 37.74 1.48 -4.52
CA VAL A 51 37.55 1.02 -3.14
C VAL A 51 37.73 2.15 -2.11
N PRO A 52 38.89 2.84 -2.04
CA PRO A 52 39.11 3.91 -1.07
C PRO A 52 38.10 5.06 -1.17
N TRP A 53 37.78 5.48 -2.41
CA TRP A 53 36.83 6.57 -2.65
C TRP A 53 35.40 6.19 -2.28
N ASN A 54 34.96 4.96 -2.58
CA ASN A 54 33.64 4.49 -2.15
C ASN A 54 33.54 4.51 -0.62
N VAL A 55 34.53 3.97 0.09
CA VAL A 55 34.54 3.96 1.56
C VAL A 55 34.50 5.38 2.13
N HIS A 56 35.26 6.32 1.56
CA HIS A 56 35.27 7.70 2.02
C HIS A 56 33.89 8.37 1.90
N LEU A 57 33.27 8.24 0.72
CA LEU A 57 32.01 8.92 0.41
C LEU A 57 30.82 8.24 1.10
N GLU A 58 30.80 6.92 1.17
CA GLU A 58 29.80 6.17 1.94
C GLU A 58 29.88 6.51 3.43
N ALA A 59 31.07 6.63 4.00
CA ALA A 59 31.23 7.10 5.37
C ALA A 59 30.71 8.54 5.55
N ARG A 60 30.86 9.43 4.55
CA ARG A 60 30.29 10.79 4.58
C ARG A 60 28.76 10.79 4.51
N GLU A 61 28.18 9.89 3.72
CA GLU A 61 26.73 9.70 3.62
C GLU A 61 26.14 9.21 4.94
N VAL A 62 26.74 8.19 5.56
CA VAL A 62 26.33 7.67 6.88
C VAL A 62 26.38 8.77 7.96
N LEU A 63 27.40 9.63 7.96
CA LEU A 63 27.48 10.76 8.89
C LEU A 63 26.38 11.81 8.64
N ALA A 64 26.02 12.04 7.38
CA ALA A 64 24.93 12.97 7.04
C ALA A 64 23.57 12.43 7.45
N GLU A 65 23.34 11.13 7.28
CA GLU A 65 22.11 10.44 7.70
C GLU A 65 22.01 10.37 9.23
N ALA A 66 23.10 10.07 9.92
CA ALA A 66 23.16 10.12 11.38
C ALA A 66 22.81 11.51 11.91
N SER A 67 23.36 12.57 11.32
CA SER A 67 23.03 13.95 11.69
C SER A 67 21.54 14.27 11.48
N ALA A 68 20.97 13.79 10.36
CA ALA A 68 19.54 13.94 10.11
C ALA A 68 18.68 13.16 11.13
N SER A 69 19.12 11.97 11.52
CA SER A 69 18.45 11.11 12.51
C SER A 69 18.50 11.72 13.91
N THR A 70 19.64 12.25 14.33
CA THR A 70 19.77 12.99 15.60
C THR A 70 18.84 14.21 15.64
N LYS A 71 18.73 14.96 14.54
CA LYS A 71 17.77 16.08 14.43
C LYS A 71 16.30 15.63 14.54
N LYS A 72 16.01 14.39 14.18
CA LYS A 72 14.68 13.76 14.31
C LYS A 72 14.46 13.09 15.67
N GLY A 73 15.38 13.25 16.62
CA GLY A 73 15.28 12.63 17.95
C GLY A 73 15.51 11.12 17.97
N ILE A 74 16.02 10.54 16.88
CA ILE A 74 16.35 9.11 16.80
C ILE A 74 17.69 8.91 17.50
N ALA A 75 17.74 7.96 18.44
CA ALA A 75 18.97 7.60 19.14
C ALA A 75 19.99 7.00 18.17
N VAL A 76 21.20 7.55 18.16
CA VAL A 76 22.33 7.08 17.34
C VAL A 76 23.52 6.85 18.27
N ASP A 77 24.19 5.71 18.13
CA ASP A 77 25.37 5.37 18.94
C ASP A 77 26.55 6.28 18.60
N SER A 78 27.00 7.07 19.57
CA SER A 78 28.13 7.99 19.42
C SER A 78 29.44 7.28 19.08
N LYS A 79 29.66 6.06 19.58
CA LYS A 79 30.86 5.27 19.28
C LYS A 79 30.93 4.89 17.80
N GLN A 80 29.79 4.51 17.20
CA GLN A 80 29.71 4.21 15.77
C GLN A 80 29.99 5.45 14.93
N ILE A 81 29.48 6.61 15.34
CA ILE A 81 29.73 7.87 14.63
C ILE A 81 31.20 8.26 14.64
N ASP A 82 31.90 8.10 15.77
CA ASP A 82 33.32 8.43 15.84
C ASP A 82 34.19 7.44 15.06
N TYR A 83 33.81 6.16 15.01
CA TYR A 83 34.42 5.19 14.10
C TYR A 83 34.27 5.61 12.63
N VAL A 84 33.05 5.95 12.19
CA VAL A 84 32.77 6.36 10.81
C VAL A 84 33.50 7.66 10.45
N LYS A 85 33.59 8.64 11.37
CA LYS A 85 34.41 9.86 11.17
C LYS A 85 35.88 9.52 10.91
N THR A 86 36.44 8.61 11.71
CA THR A 86 37.84 8.20 11.59
C THR A 86 38.07 7.45 10.27
N LEU A 87 37.16 6.53 9.93
CA LEU A 87 37.19 5.79 8.68
C LEU A 87 37.10 6.71 7.46
N SER A 88 36.24 7.73 7.49
CA SER A 88 36.11 8.74 6.44
C SER A 88 37.43 9.50 6.24
N LYS A 89 38.08 9.97 7.31
CA LYS A 89 39.36 10.69 7.19
C LYS A 89 40.48 9.79 6.66
N ARG A 90 40.60 8.57 7.20
CA ARG A 90 41.67 7.63 6.82
C ARG A 90 41.53 7.16 5.39
N SER A 91 40.31 6.85 4.93
CA SER A 91 40.06 6.43 3.55
C SER A 91 40.41 7.51 2.53
N LEU A 92 40.20 8.79 2.84
CA LEU A 92 40.65 9.89 1.99
C LEU A 92 42.18 9.93 1.86
N ILE A 93 42.89 9.83 2.98
CA ILE A 93 44.36 9.81 2.99
C ILE A 93 44.88 8.62 2.19
N VAL A 94 44.30 7.43 2.41
CA VAL A 94 44.65 6.22 1.66
C VAL A 94 44.38 6.38 0.16
N ALA A 95 43.24 6.97 -0.21
CA ALA A 95 42.90 7.23 -1.61
C ALA A 95 43.98 8.11 -2.27
N ILE A 96 44.26 9.28 -1.69
CA ILE A 96 45.21 10.24 -2.25
C ILE A 96 46.62 9.63 -2.28
N ALA A 97 47.07 9.01 -1.19
CA ALA A 97 48.39 8.41 -1.10
C ALA A 97 48.58 7.31 -2.15
N LEU A 98 47.61 6.41 -2.33
CA LEU A 98 47.71 5.35 -3.33
C LEU A 98 47.78 5.89 -4.76
N HIS A 99 47.05 6.95 -5.10
CA HIS A 99 47.14 7.55 -6.43
C HIS A 99 48.48 8.24 -6.65
N LEU A 100 48.98 9.00 -5.68
CA LEU A 100 50.27 9.69 -5.78
C LEU A 100 51.43 8.70 -5.87
N LEU A 101 51.43 7.66 -5.03
CA LEU A 101 52.45 6.60 -5.07
C LEU A 101 52.37 5.80 -6.37
N SER A 102 51.17 5.51 -6.87
CA SER A 102 51.00 4.82 -8.16
C SER A 102 51.47 5.69 -9.33
N ALA A 103 51.14 6.98 -9.33
CA ALA A 103 51.61 7.93 -10.34
C ALA A 103 53.14 8.01 -10.33
N ALA A 104 53.75 8.19 -9.15
CA ALA A 104 55.21 8.21 -9.00
C ALA A 104 55.84 6.90 -9.49
N GLY A 105 55.33 5.74 -9.07
CA GLY A 105 55.85 4.44 -9.49
C GLY A 105 55.75 4.21 -11.00
N LEU A 106 54.59 4.51 -11.60
CA LEU A 106 54.38 4.37 -13.04
C LEU A 106 55.23 5.36 -13.84
N TYR A 107 55.40 6.58 -13.35
CA TYR A 107 56.31 7.56 -13.94
C TYR A 107 57.77 7.09 -13.88
N THR A 108 58.21 6.55 -12.74
CA THR A 108 59.56 5.99 -12.61
C THR A 108 59.78 4.85 -13.60
N LEU A 109 58.83 3.93 -13.77
CA LEU A 109 58.92 2.86 -14.77
C LEU A 109 59.08 3.39 -16.21
N ALA A 110 58.44 4.51 -16.53
CA ALA A 110 58.61 5.15 -17.83
C ALA A 110 59.95 5.87 -17.96
N ALA A 111 60.35 6.63 -16.93
CA ALA A 111 61.59 7.39 -16.91
C ALA A 111 62.84 6.50 -16.93
N THR A 112 62.77 5.28 -16.39
CA THR A 112 63.86 4.28 -16.47
C THR A 112 63.86 3.48 -17.78
N GLY A 113 62.91 3.75 -18.69
CA GLY A 113 62.82 3.09 -19.99
C GLY A 113 62.26 1.66 -19.94
N ILE A 114 61.68 1.22 -18.81
CA ILE A 114 61.10 -0.12 -18.68
C ILE A 114 59.83 -0.23 -19.53
N SER A 115 58.95 0.78 -19.48
CA SER A 115 57.71 0.78 -20.28
C SER A 115 57.22 2.19 -20.55
N SER A 116 57.03 2.50 -21.83
CA SER A 116 56.51 3.82 -22.29
C SER A 116 55.09 4.09 -21.82
N VAL A 117 54.30 3.02 -21.59
CA VAL A 117 52.92 3.06 -21.06
C VAL A 117 52.86 3.69 -19.65
N GLY A 118 53.98 3.73 -18.93
CA GLY A 118 54.05 4.33 -17.60
C GLY A 118 53.72 5.83 -17.58
N TYR A 119 54.05 6.58 -18.64
CA TYR A 119 53.68 8.01 -18.74
C TYR A 119 52.16 8.21 -18.79
N ILE A 120 51.48 7.46 -19.67
CA ILE A 120 50.03 7.53 -19.82
C ILE A 120 49.34 7.03 -18.54
N SER A 121 49.84 5.93 -17.97
CA SER A 121 49.28 5.35 -16.74
C SER A 121 49.45 6.28 -15.54
N SER A 122 50.58 6.98 -15.43
CA SER A 122 50.81 8.00 -14.40
C SER A 122 49.86 9.19 -14.54
N GLY A 123 49.69 9.69 -15.77
CA GLY A 123 48.71 10.74 -16.06
C GLY A 123 47.28 10.31 -15.71
N ALA A 124 46.90 9.09 -16.07
CA ALA A 124 45.61 8.51 -15.71
C ALA A 124 45.42 8.41 -14.20
N ALA A 125 46.43 7.99 -13.44
CA ALA A 125 46.39 7.94 -11.98
C ALA A 125 46.08 9.32 -11.36
N LEU A 126 46.75 10.37 -11.84
CA LEU A 126 46.51 11.74 -11.37
C LEU A 126 45.11 12.24 -11.75
N LEU A 127 44.68 12.03 -13.00
CA LEU A 127 43.36 12.44 -13.47
C LEU A 127 42.23 11.74 -12.70
N LEU A 128 42.37 10.43 -12.46
CA LEU A 128 41.37 9.63 -11.76
C LEU A 128 41.25 9.99 -10.27
N THR A 129 42.28 10.64 -9.70
CA THR A 129 42.22 11.22 -8.34
C THR A 129 41.10 12.26 -8.23
N VAL A 130 40.79 13.00 -9.31
CA VAL A 130 39.76 14.06 -9.30
C VAL A 130 38.47 13.60 -9.97
N LEU A 131 38.57 12.86 -11.08
CA LEU A 131 37.41 12.52 -11.91
C LEU A 131 36.41 11.62 -11.19
N ARG A 132 36.89 10.60 -10.48
CA ARG A 132 36.00 9.65 -9.79
C ARG A 132 35.24 10.29 -8.62
N PRO A 133 35.89 11.06 -7.72
CA PRO A 133 35.18 11.81 -6.68
C PRO A 133 34.13 12.75 -7.24
N ALA A 134 34.41 13.43 -8.36
CA ALA A 134 33.47 14.35 -8.97
C ALA A 134 32.17 13.66 -9.41
N VAL A 135 32.27 12.48 -10.04
CA VAL A 135 31.10 11.68 -10.45
C VAL A 135 30.28 11.25 -9.23
N ARG A 136 30.93 10.70 -8.20
CA ARG A 136 30.22 10.26 -6.98
C ARG A 136 29.62 11.44 -6.20
N PHE A 137 30.29 12.59 -6.19
CA PHE A 137 29.75 13.81 -5.59
C PHE A 137 28.48 14.27 -6.32
N TYR A 138 28.44 14.18 -7.64
CA TYR A 138 27.23 14.45 -8.41
C TYR A 138 26.10 13.46 -8.07
N GLU A 139 26.40 12.16 -7.99
CA GLU A 139 25.41 11.14 -7.57
C GLU A 139 24.82 11.46 -6.20
N TYR A 140 25.68 11.79 -5.22
CA TYR A 140 25.27 12.22 -3.89
C TYR A 140 24.35 13.45 -3.94
N LEU A 141 24.74 14.50 -4.69
CA LEU A 141 23.94 15.71 -4.82
C LEU A 141 22.58 15.43 -5.47
N ALA A 142 22.56 14.60 -6.51
CA ALA A 142 21.33 14.18 -7.18
C ALA A 142 20.41 13.35 -6.27
N ALA A 143 20.97 12.46 -5.43
CA ALA A 143 20.22 11.71 -4.44
C ALA A 143 19.65 12.63 -3.35
N ARG A 144 20.45 13.59 -2.87
CA ARG A 144 20.03 14.58 -1.87
C ARG A 144 18.89 15.47 -2.39
N LEU A 145 19.01 15.97 -3.62
CA LEU A 145 17.96 16.75 -4.28
C LEU A 145 16.68 15.92 -4.48
N ARG A 146 16.79 14.62 -4.81
CA ARG A 146 15.64 13.72 -4.88
C ARG A 146 14.93 13.56 -3.55
N MET A 147 15.67 13.38 -2.45
CA MET A 147 15.09 13.30 -1.10
C MET A 147 14.37 14.59 -0.72
N ILE A 148 14.99 15.76 -0.94
CA ILE A 148 14.36 17.06 -0.68
C ILE A 148 13.11 17.25 -1.54
N ARG A 149 13.17 16.90 -2.83
CA ARG A 149 12.01 16.95 -3.73
C ARG A 149 10.88 16.04 -3.27
N GLN A 150 11.19 14.89 -2.66
CA GLN A 150 10.19 14.00 -2.12
C GLN A 150 9.46 14.63 -0.92
N GLU A 151 10.17 15.35 -0.05
CA GLU A 151 9.55 16.14 1.04
C GLU A 151 8.60 17.23 0.51
N PHE A 152 8.90 17.82 -0.64
CA PHE A 152 8.01 18.80 -1.28
C PHE A 152 6.82 18.17 -2.02
N LYS A 153 6.97 16.98 -2.60
CA LYS A 153 5.93 16.34 -3.42
C LYS A 153 4.88 15.62 -2.58
N TYR A 154 5.27 15.12 -1.41
CA TYR A 154 4.36 14.48 -0.45
C TYR A 154 4.65 15.05 0.95
N PRO A 155 4.13 16.26 1.25
CA PRO A 155 4.29 16.84 2.57
C PRO A 155 3.71 15.91 3.63
N ARG A 156 4.27 15.99 4.85
CA ARG A 156 3.85 15.11 5.96
C ARG A 156 2.42 15.42 6.36
N GLU A 157 2.03 16.68 6.21
CA GLU A 157 0.71 17.22 6.43
C GLU A 157 -0.32 16.47 5.57
N ASP A 158 -0.06 16.28 4.27
CA ASP A 158 -0.96 15.56 3.36
C ASP A 158 -1.09 14.07 3.74
N ILE A 159 0.00 13.43 4.18
CA ILE A 159 -0.03 12.03 4.64
C ILE A 159 -0.78 11.89 5.96
N MET A 160 -0.58 12.84 6.89
CA MET A 160 -1.31 12.87 8.16
C MET A 160 -2.79 13.14 7.94
N GLU A 161 -3.13 14.04 7.01
CA GLU A 161 -4.51 14.30 6.60
C GLU A 161 -5.13 13.03 6.01
N LEU A 162 -4.42 12.35 5.10
CA LEU A 162 -4.90 11.10 4.50
C LEU A 162 -5.15 10.03 5.57
N ARG A 163 -4.22 9.86 6.53
CA ARG A 163 -4.39 8.91 7.63
C ARG A 163 -5.61 9.25 8.49
N SER A 164 -5.77 10.52 8.86
CA SER A 164 -6.94 11.00 9.61
C SER A 164 -8.24 10.72 8.86
N ARG A 165 -8.28 10.99 7.55
CA ARG A 165 -9.43 10.69 6.69
C ARG A 165 -9.69 9.19 6.59
N PHE A 166 -8.65 8.37 6.57
CA PHE A 166 -8.78 6.91 6.56
C PHE A 166 -9.33 6.37 7.88
N ASP A 167 -8.81 6.85 9.02
CA ASP A 167 -9.30 6.48 10.35
C ASP A 167 -10.78 6.87 10.52
N ALA A 168 -11.17 8.05 10.04
CA ALA A 168 -12.56 8.49 10.03
C ALA A 168 -13.46 7.60 9.14
N LEU A 169 -12.96 7.19 7.97
CA LEU A 169 -13.67 6.29 7.07
C LEU A 169 -13.83 4.90 7.68
N GLU A 170 -12.79 4.37 8.31
CA GLU A 170 -12.82 3.07 9.00
C GLU A 170 -13.85 3.07 10.13
N ASN A 171 -13.87 4.14 10.94
CA ASN A 171 -14.87 4.30 12.00
C ASN A 171 -16.30 4.37 11.44
N THR A 172 -16.49 5.12 10.35
CA THR A 172 -17.79 5.20 9.66
C THR A 172 -18.24 3.83 9.17
N VAL A 173 -17.35 3.05 8.53
CA VAL A 173 -17.66 1.70 8.06
C VAL A 173 -17.99 0.75 9.21
N LYS A 174 -17.25 0.83 10.33
CA LYS A 174 -17.54 0.04 11.53
C LYS A 174 -18.91 0.37 12.11
N ASP A 175 -19.26 1.65 12.18
CA ASP A 175 -20.56 2.07 12.71
C ASP A 175 -21.71 1.68 11.79
N LEU A 176 -21.54 1.77 10.46
CA LEU A 176 -22.50 1.19 9.51
C LEU A 176 -22.64 -0.33 9.72
N GLY A 177 -21.52 -1.03 9.90
CA GLY A 177 -21.49 -2.46 10.19
C GLY A 177 -22.35 -2.83 11.40
N LYS A 178 -22.24 -2.06 12.50
CA LYS A 178 -23.06 -2.26 13.72
C LYS A 178 -24.56 -2.03 13.49
N GLN A 179 -24.92 -1.09 12.60
CA GLN A 179 -26.33 -0.79 12.31
C GLN A 179 -27.02 -1.88 11.49
N ILE A 180 -26.26 -2.64 10.70
CA ILE A 180 -26.78 -3.73 9.86
C ILE A 180 -26.55 -5.12 10.45
N ASP A 181 -25.90 -5.19 11.62
CA ASP A 181 -25.56 -6.44 12.28
C ASP A 181 -26.80 -7.17 12.81
N ILE A 182 -26.99 -8.41 12.39
CA ILE A 182 -28.15 -9.23 12.77
C ILE A 182 -27.99 -9.75 14.21
N GLU A 183 -26.76 -9.85 14.71
CA GLU A 183 -26.49 -10.30 16.09
C GLU A 183 -26.77 -9.19 17.11
N ASN A 184 -26.81 -7.93 16.69
CA ASN A 184 -27.11 -6.80 17.55
C ASN A 184 -28.64 -6.59 17.66
N PRO A 185 -29.25 -6.75 18.86
CA PRO A 185 -30.68 -6.59 19.05
C PRO A 185 -31.22 -5.20 18.69
N ASP A 186 -30.37 -4.18 18.82
CA ASP A 186 -30.71 -2.78 18.54
C ASP A 186 -30.39 -2.36 17.09
N SER A 187 -29.99 -3.30 16.23
CA SER A 187 -29.70 -2.98 14.84
C SER A 187 -30.97 -2.61 14.08
N LEU A 188 -30.80 -1.82 13.01
CA LEU A 188 -31.91 -1.42 12.15
C LEU A 188 -32.57 -2.64 11.50
N VAL A 189 -31.78 -3.67 11.16
CA VAL A 189 -32.27 -4.89 10.53
C VAL A 189 -33.16 -5.68 11.50
N VAL A 190 -32.71 -5.87 12.74
CA VAL A 190 -33.48 -6.60 13.76
C VAL A 190 -34.74 -5.82 14.13
N THR A 191 -34.63 -4.50 14.31
CA THR A 191 -35.78 -3.63 14.60
C THR A 191 -36.83 -3.72 13.49
N GLN A 192 -36.41 -3.65 12.22
CA GLN A 192 -37.32 -3.77 11.07
C GLN A 192 -37.99 -5.15 11.01
N GLN A 193 -37.27 -6.23 11.32
CA GLN A 193 -37.83 -7.58 11.39
C GLN A 193 -38.87 -7.70 12.51
N GLN A 194 -38.58 -7.15 13.70
CA GLN A 194 -39.53 -7.14 14.82
C GLN A 194 -40.81 -6.37 14.48
N TYR A 195 -40.69 -5.20 13.86
CA TYR A 195 -41.85 -4.44 13.38
C TYR A 195 -42.65 -5.21 12.32
N SER A 196 -41.98 -5.89 11.39
CA SER A 196 -42.64 -6.71 10.38
C SER A 196 -43.42 -7.87 11.00
N GLU A 197 -42.80 -8.59 11.94
CA GLU A 197 -43.45 -9.68 12.68
C GLU A 197 -44.64 -9.20 13.51
N LYS A 198 -44.50 -8.05 14.19
CA LYS A 198 -45.60 -7.43 14.93
C LYS A 198 -46.76 -7.06 14.00
N ASN A 199 -46.49 -6.37 12.91
CA ASN A 199 -47.52 -6.01 11.92
C ASN A 199 -48.22 -7.26 11.36
N ARG A 200 -47.48 -8.33 11.11
CA ARG A 200 -48.05 -9.58 10.61
C ARG A 200 -48.98 -10.24 11.63
N ARG A 201 -48.63 -10.20 12.93
CA ARG A 201 -49.51 -10.67 14.01
C ARG A 201 -50.76 -9.81 14.15
N ASP A 202 -50.60 -8.49 14.10
CA ASP A 202 -51.71 -7.54 14.20
C ASP A 202 -52.69 -7.73 13.02
N LEU A 203 -52.17 -7.90 11.80
CA LEU A 203 -52.97 -8.22 10.62
C LEU A 203 -53.70 -9.56 10.75
N ALA A 204 -53.04 -10.60 11.28
CA ALA A 204 -53.69 -11.89 11.53
C ALA A 204 -54.82 -11.78 12.56
N SER A 205 -54.61 -11.00 13.63
CA SER A 205 -55.62 -10.74 14.66
C SER A 205 -56.81 -9.94 14.11
N LEU A 206 -56.55 -8.94 13.28
CA LEU A 206 -57.58 -8.18 12.56
C LEU A 206 -58.40 -9.09 11.63
N GLY A 207 -57.73 -9.95 10.86
CA GLY A 207 -58.38 -10.95 10.00
C GLY A 207 -59.33 -11.86 10.78
N ALA A 208 -58.86 -12.43 11.90
CA ALA A 208 -59.69 -13.26 12.77
C ALA A 208 -60.88 -12.50 13.38
N SER A 209 -60.68 -11.23 13.75
CA SER A 209 -61.75 -10.38 14.29
C SER A 209 -62.82 -10.08 13.25
N VAL A 210 -62.42 -9.84 11.99
CA VAL A 210 -63.35 -9.64 10.87
C VAL A 210 -64.14 -10.92 10.60
N GLU A 211 -63.48 -12.08 10.58
CA GLU A 211 -64.14 -13.36 10.36
C GLU A 211 -65.16 -13.67 11.48
N GLN A 212 -64.82 -13.36 12.73
CA GLN A 212 -65.74 -13.49 13.86
C GLN A 212 -66.94 -12.53 13.75
N LEU A 213 -66.71 -11.28 13.30
CA LEU A 213 -67.80 -10.31 13.08
C LEU A 213 -68.75 -10.77 11.99
N ILE A 214 -68.22 -11.30 10.88
CA ILE A 214 -69.03 -11.86 9.78
C ILE A 214 -69.87 -13.03 10.31
N ALA A 215 -69.25 -13.99 11.00
CA ALA A 215 -69.95 -15.15 11.56
C ALA A 215 -71.06 -14.74 12.56
N ARG A 216 -70.79 -13.75 13.43
CA ARG A 216 -71.78 -13.24 14.39
C ARG A 216 -72.92 -12.50 13.69
N ASN A 217 -72.62 -11.69 12.68
CA ASN A 217 -73.61 -10.95 11.91
C ASN A 217 -74.55 -11.91 11.17
N GLU A 218 -74.00 -12.95 10.51
CA GLU A 218 -74.77 -14.00 9.85
C GLU A 218 -75.68 -14.74 10.85
N ALA A 219 -75.15 -15.11 12.02
CA ALA A 219 -75.93 -15.76 13.07
C ALA A 219 -77.07 -14.88 13.61
N GLU A 220 -76.84 -13.57 13.80
CA GLU A 220 -77.88 -12.61 14.20
C GLU A 220 -78.93 -12.41 13.10
N HIS A 221 -78.55 -12.33 11.82
CA HIS A 221 -79.50 -12.26 10.71
C HIS A 221 -80.40 -13.50 10.66
N GLN A 222 -79.82 -14.69 10.84
CA GLN A 222 -80.61 -15.92 10.92
C GLN A 222 -81.53 -15.94 12.16
N ARG A 223 -81.08 -15.39 13.29
CA ARG A 223 -81.91 -15.26 14.50
C ARG A 223 -83.09 -14.31 14.26
N LEU A 224 -82.83 -13.11 13.74
CA LEU A 224 -83.86 -12.13 13.40
C LEU A 224 -84.86 -12.66 12.38
N ALA A 225 -84.40 -13.41 11.36
CA ALA A 225 -85.28 -14.04 10.38
C ALA A 225 -86.24 -15.05 11.05
N ARG A 226 -85.73 -15.87 11.99
CA ARG A 226 -86.55 -16.81 12.76
C ARG A 226 -87.55 -16.09 13.67
N GLU A 227 -87.12 -15.06 14.39
CA GLU A 227 -87.99 -14.25 15.26
C GLU A 227 -89.09 -13.54 14.47
N ALA A 228 -88.75 -12.97 13.30
CA ALA A 228 -89.73 -12.34 12.42
C ALA A 228 -90.75 -13.36 11.90
N GLN A 229 -90.31 -14.56 11.50
CA GLN A 229 -91.21 -15.62 11.05
C GLN A 229 -92.13 -16.10 12.18
N GLN A 230 -91.63 -16.21 13.40
CA GLN A 230 -92.43 -16.52 14.59
C GLN A 230 -93.45 -15.42 14.88
N ALA A 231 -93.05 -14.14 14.87
CA ALA A 231 -93.95 -13.01 15.09
C ALA A 231 -95.06 -12.93 14.03
N ILE A 232 -94.73 -13.17 12.76
CA ILE A 232 -95.73 -13.25 11.67
C ILE A 232 -96.70 -14.40 11.92
N SER A 233 -96.22 -15.57 12.33
CA SER A 233 -97.10 -16.71 12.64
C SER A 233 -98.05 -16.38 13.80
N GLN A 234 -97.57 -15.70 14.84
CA GLN A 234 -98.37 -15.32 16.00
C GLN A 234 -99.40 -14.24 15.65
N LEU A 235 -99.02 -13.21 14.89
CA LEU A 235 -99.96 -12.22 14.35
C LEU A 235 -101.03 -12.86 13.45
N THR A 236 -100.66 -13.88 12.67
CA THR A 236 -101.61 -14.62 11.83
C THR A 236 -102.62 -15.40 12.68
N ILE A 237 -102.15 -16.07 13.74
CA ILE A 237 -103.01 -16.77 14.71
C ILE A 237 -103.93 -15.76 15.42
N ASP A 238 -103.40 -14.62 15.86
CA ASP A 238 -104.18 -13.57 16.53
C ASP A 238 -105.21 -12.95 15.58
N SER A 239 -104.87 -12.72 14.32
CA SER A 239 -105.83 -12.26 13.29
C SER A 239 -106.92 -13.30 13.05
N GLN A 240 -106.58 -14.59 12.99
CA GLN A 240 -107.54 -15.67 12.82
C GLN A 240 -108.47 -15.80 14.04
N PHE A 241 -107.95 -15.59 15.25
CA PHE A 241 -108.76 -15.52 16.47
C PHE A 241 -109.74 -14.34 16.43
N LEU A 242 -109.28 -13.14 16.03
CA LEU A 242 -110.14 -11.96 15.90
C LEU A 242 -111.22 -12.12 14.83
N ASP A 243 -110.92 -12.80 13.71
CA ASP A 243 -111.92 -13.12 12.70
C ASP A 243 -112.96 -14.14 13.20
N HIS A 244 -112.55 -15.17 13.95
CA HIS A 244 -113.51 -16.08 14.61
C HIS A 244 -114.38 -15.35 15.64
N VAL A 245 -113.82 -14.44 16.45
CA VAL A 245 -114.61 -13.61 17.39
C VAL A 245 -115.59 -12.72 16.63
N ARG A 246 -115.17 -12.14 15.50
CA ARG A 246 -116.05 -11.35 14.62
C ARG A 246 -117.16 -12.21 14.03
N GLU A 247 -116.90 -13.43 13.61
CA GLU A 247 -117.91 -14.38 13.12
C GLU A 247 -118.91 -14.76 14.23
N ILE A 248 -118.46 -15.01 15.46
CA ILE A 248 -119.34 -15.30 16.60
C ILE A 248 -120.25 -14.11 16.92
N ILE A 249 -119.71 -12.88 16.95
CA ILE A 249 -120.52 -11.67 17.15
C ILE A 249 -121.54 -11.49 16.02
N ARG A 250 -121.15 -11.78 14.78
CA ARG A 250 -122.07 -11.72 13.62
C ARG A 250 -123.17 -12.78 13.75
N PHE A 251 -122.83 -13.99 14.16
CA PHE A 251 -123.78 -15.07 14.43
C PHE A 251 -124.82 -14.66 15.48
N PHE A 252 -124.40 -14.08 16.60
CA PHE A 252 -125.30 -13.57 17.64
C PHE A 252 -126.14 -12.37 17.21
N LYS A 253 -125.68 -11.56 16.25
CA LYS A 253 -126.42 -10.39 15.75
C LYS A 253 -127.44 -10.73 14.65
N THR A 254 -127.42 -11.97 14.14
CA THR A 254 -128.32 -12.44 13.06
C THR A 254 -129.32 -13.51 13.54
N ALA A 255 -129.33 -13.83 14.83
CA ALA A 255 -130.32 -14.66 15.52
C ALA A 255 -131.24 -13.78 16.38
#